data_AF-A0A7C1SVZ1-F1
#
_entry.id   AF-A0A7C1SVZ1-F1
#
_cell.length_a   1.000
_cell.length_b   1.000
_cell.length_c   1.000
_cell.angle_alpha   90.00
_cell.angle_beta   90.00
_cell.angle_gamma   90.00
#
_symmetry.space_group_name_H-M   'P 1'
#
loop_
_entity.id
_entity.type
_entity.pdbx_description
1 polymer ?
#
loop_
_entity_poly.entity_id
_entity_poly.type
_entity_poly.pdbx_seq_one_letter_code
_entity_poly.pdbx_strand_id
1 'polypeptide(L)' 'MTSILTNIAAMSALQTLRTIGSSMEDTQGRVSSGLRVGEASDNAAYWSIATTMRSDNMALSAVSDALGLGASKV' A
#
# COMPACT_ATOMS: atom_id res chain seq x y z
N MET A 1 -5.24 31.96 -31.10
CA MET A 1 -6.03 31.97 -29.85
C MET A 1 -5.10 32.33 -28.70
N THR A 2 -5.05 33.61 -28.33
CA THR A 2 -4.30 34.11 -27.17
C THR A 2 -5.29 34.91 -26.33
N SER A 3 -5.83 34.28 -25.29
CA SER A 3 -6.62 34.97 -24.27
C SER A 3 -5.66 35.51 -23.22
N ILE A 4 -5.74 36.80 -22.90
CA ILE A 4 -4.97 37.42 -21.80
C ILE A 4 -5.39 36.83 -20.44
N LEU A 5 -6.65 36.39 -20.34
CA LEU A 5 -7.27 35.94 -19.09
C LEU A 5 -7.19 34.41 -18.91
N THR A 6 -6.98 33.64 -19.98
CA THR A 6 -7.04 32.16 -19.93
C THR A 6 -5.84 31.57 -20.65
N ASN A 7 -4.90 31.03 -19.87
CA ASN A 7 -3.72 30.37 -20.40
C ASN A 7 -3.88 28.84 -20.34
N ILE A 8 -4.36 28.26 -21.45
CA ILE A 8 -4.61 26.82 -21.58
C ILE A 8 -3.31 26.01 -21.39
N ALA A 9 -2.16 26.53 -21.83
CA ALA A 9 -0.87 25.87 -21.65
C ALA A 9 -0.49 25.80 -20.15
N ALA A 10 -0.71 26.90 -19.40
CA ALA A 10 -0.49 26.91 -17.96
C ALA A 10 -1.46 25.99 -17.20
N MET A 11 -2.73 25.90 -17.64
CA MET A 11 -3.70 24.97 -17.05
C MET A 11 -3.32 23.51 -17.30
N SER A 12 -2.87 23.17 -18.51
CA SER A 12 -2.38 21.82 -18.82
C SER A 12 -1.13 21.48 -18.00
N ALA A 13 -0.18 22.41 -17.87
CA ALA A 13 1.00 22.22 -17.04
C ALA A 13 0.63 22.03 -15.57
N LEU A 14 -0.33 22.80 -15.04
CA LEU A 14 -0.82 22.65 -13.67
C LEU A 14 -1.51 21.29 -13.46
N GLN A 15 -2.27 20.80 -14.43
CA GLN A 15 -2.87 19.47 -14.36
C GLN A 15 -1.79 18.39 -14.30
N THR A 16 -0.77 18.47 -15.14
CA THR A 16 0.39 17.57 -15.10
C THR A 16 1.12 17.63 -13.76
N LEU A 17 1.36 18.83 -13.21
CA LEU A 17 2.02 18.99 -11.91
C LEU A 17 1.20 18.38 -10.77
N ARG A 18 -0.14 18.52 -10.80
CA ARG A 18 -1.03 17.87 -9.81
C ARG A 18 -0.94 16.34 -9.89
N THR A 19 -0.95 15.79 -11.10
CA THR A 19 -0.77 14.34 -11.30
C THR A 19 0.60 13.86 -10.82
N ILE A 20 1.66 14.61 -11.09
CA ILE A 20 3.01 14.30 -10.57
C ILE A 20 3.03 14.35 -9.04
N GLY A 21 2.41 15.37 -8.44
CA GLY A 21 2.32 15.51 -6.98
C GLY A 21 1.64 14.31 -6.33
N SER A 22 0.47 13.91 -6.84
CA SER A 22 -0.24 12.72 -6.35
C SER A 22 0.57 11.43 -6.54
N SER A 23 1.23 11.26 -7.69
CA SER A 23 2.09 10.09 -7.93
C SER A 23 3.30 10.05 -6.98
N MET A 24 3.81 11.23 -6.60
CA MET A 24 4.91 11.35 -5.65
C MET A 24 4.48 11.01 -4.22
N GLU A 25 3.29 11.42 -3.79
CA GLU A 25 2.72 11.03 -2.49
C GLU A 25 2.57 9.51 -2.39
N ASP A 26 1.99 8.85 -3.41
CA ASP A 26 1.88 7.39 -3.46
C ASP A 26 3.25 6.71 -3.38
N THR A 27 4.22 7.24 -4.12
CA THR A 27 5.60 6.71 -4.12
C THR A 27 6.25 6.86 -2.76
N GLN A 28 6.07 8.01 -2.09
CA GLN A 28 6.58 8.23 -0.73
C GLN A 28 5.92 7.27 0.27
N GLY A 29 4.61 7.04 0.17
CA GLY A 29 3.90 6.06 1.00
C GLY A 29 4.45 4.64 0.84
N ARG A 30 4.74 4.22 -0.39
CA ARG A 30 5.37 2.92 -0.68
C ARG A 30 6.81 2.83 -0.18
N VAL A 31 7.61 3.89 -0.32
CA VAL A 31 8.99 3.92 0.18
C VAL A 31 9.03 3.88 1.70
N SER A 32 8.13 4.61 2.37
CA SER A 32 8.07 4.64 3.83
C SER A 32 7.58 3.32 4.44
N SER A 33 6.58 2.67 3.84
CA SER A 33 6.06 1.38 4.31
C SER A 33 6.86 0.17 3.82
N GLY A 34 7.59 0.32 2.72
CA GLY A 34 8.19 -0.79 1.97
C GLY A 34 7.17 -1.69 1.26
N LEU A 35 5.88 -1.35 1.31
CA LEU A 35 4.80 -2.16 0.75
C LEU A 35 4.28 -1.54 -0.55
N ARG A 36 4.16 -2.36 -1.58
CA ARG A 36 3.47 -1.96 -2.83
C ARG A 36 1.95 -1.89 -2.64
N VAL A 37 1.41 -2.69 -1.72
CA VAL A 37 -0.01 -2.77 -1.33
C VAL A 37 -0.03 -2.71 0.20
N GLY A 38 -0.21 -1.51 0.74
CA GLY A 38 -0.26 -1.27 2.18
C GLY A 38 -1.70 -1.29 2.71
N GLU A 39 -2.62 -0.74 1.93
CA GLU A 39 -4.03 -0.61 2.28
C GLU A 39 -4.95 -1.41 1.35
N ALA A 40 -6.19 -1.61 1.78
CA ALA A 40 -7.21 -2.29 0.96
C ALA A 40 -7.58 -1.49 -0.30
N SER A 41 -7.45 -0.16 -0.25
CA SER A 41 -7.64 0.77 -1.36
C SER A 41 -6.60 0.60 -2.47
N ASP A 42 -5.36 0.24 -2.13
CA ASP A 42 -4.27 0.04 -3.11
C ASP A 42 -4.55 -1.14 -4.04
N ASN A 43 -5.02 -2.26 -3.46
CA ASN A 43 -5.47 -3.44 -4.18
C ASN A 43 -6.23 -4.39 -3.24
N ALA A 44 -7.56 -4.31 -3.24
CA ALA A 44 -8.39 -5.07 -2.30
C ALA A 44 -8.15 -6.59 -2.37
N ALA A 45 -7.93 -7.15 -3.57
CA ALA A 45 -7.72 -8.58 -3.75
C ALA A 45 -6.37 -9.02 -3.17
N TYR A 46 -5.27 -8.38 -3.57
CA TYR A 46 -3.94 -8.72 -3.05
C TYR A 46 -3.80 -8.41 -1.57
N TRP A 47 -4.39 -7.31 -1.11
CA TRP A 47 -4.39 -6.96 0.31
C TRP A 47 -5.14 -8.02 1.13
N SER A 48 -6.32 -8.46 0.68
CA SER A 48 -7.09 -9.48 1.39
C SER A 48 -6.35 -10.82 1.47
N ILE A 49 -5.75 -11.27 0.36
CA ILE A 49 -4.93 -12.49 0.34
C ILE A 49 -3.74 -12.34 1.29
N ALA A 50 -3.01 -11.22 1.25
CA ALA A 50 -1.87 -10.97 2.13
C ALA A 50 -2.28 -10.93 3.60
N THR A 51 -3.44 -10.34 3.93
CA THR A 51 -3.99 -10.30 5.29
C THR A 51 -4.37 -11.70 5.78
N THR A 52 -5.02 -12.51 4.95
CA THR A 52 -5.29 -13.93 5.28
C THR A 52 -3.99 -14.69 5.50
N MET A 53 -3.00 -14.55 4.62
CA MET A 53 -1.70 -15.23 4.78
C MET A 53 -0.97 -14.82 6.07
N ARG A 54 -1.02 -13.54 6.46
CA ARG A 54 -0.46 -13.09 7.75
C ARG A 54 -1.20 -13.72 8.93
N SER A 55 -2.52 -13.82 8.85
CA SER A 55 -3.36 -14.50 9.86
C SER A 55 -2.97 -15.98 9.99
N ASP A 56 -2.84 -16.67 8.86
CA ASP A 56 -2.46 -18.08 8.83
C ASP A 56 -1.07 -18.30 9.46
N ASN A 57 -0.10 -17.42 9.16
CA ASN A 57 1.22 -17.51 9.76
C ASN A 57 1.21 -17.35 11.29
N MET A 58 0.38 -16.43 11.82
CA MET A 58 0.21 -16.28 13.28
C MET A 58 -0.44 -17.51 13.91
N ALA A 59 -1.45 -18.09 13.25
CA ALA A 59 -2.09 -19.32 13.72
C ALA A 59 -1.10 -20.49 13.74
N LEU A 60 -0.29 -20.65 12.68
CA LEU A 60 0.76 -21.67 12.63
C LEU A 60 1.82 -21.47 13.71
N SER A 61 2.24 -20.23 13.98
CA SER A 61 3.15 -19.92 15.09
C SER A 61 2.56 -20.34 16.43
N ALA A 62 1.29 -20.02 16.70
CA ALA A 62 0.63 -20.40 17.94
C ALA A 62 0.51 -21.92 18.10
N VAL A 63 0.25 -22.65 17.01
CA VAL A 63 0.26 -24.11 17.01
C VAL A 63 1.66 -24.66 17.29
N SER A 64 2.70 -24.07 16.69
CA SER A 64 4.09 -24.44 16.97
C SER A 64 4.45 -24.24 18.44
N ASP A 65 4.05 -23.12 19.03
CA ASP A 65 4.27 -22.84 20.45
C ASP A 65 3.54 -23.86 21.33
N ALA A 66 2.28 -24.18 21.02
CA ALA A 66 1.51 -25.19 21.74
C ALA A 66 2.15 -26.59 21.66
N LEU A 67 2.67 -26.97 20.50
CA LEU A 67 3.40 -28.24 20.30
C LEU A 67 4.72 -28.24 21.07
N GLY A 68 5.47 -27.13 21.07
CA GLY A 68 6.71 -26.99 21.83
C GLY A 68 6.50 -27.06 23.33
N LEU A 69 5.44 -26.42 23.84
CA LEU A 69 5.02 -26.52 25.24
C LEU A 69 4.59 -27.95 25.59
N GLY A 70 3.82 -28.61 24.72
CA GLY A 70 3.43 -30.01 24.90
C GLY A 70 4.61 -30.97 24.93
N ALA A 71 5.59 -30.78 24.04
CA ALA A 71 6.82 -31.57 24.00
C ALA A 71 7.73 -31.32 25.21
N SER A 72 7.73 -30.11 25.78
CA SER A 72 8.49 -29.78 27.00
C SER A 72 7.85 -30.32 28.29
N LYS A 73 6.59 -30.73 28.24
CA LYS A 73 5.81 -31.19 29.40
C LYS A 73 5.88 -32.72 29.60
N VAL A 74 6.80 -33.39 28.90
CA VAL A 74 7.15 -34.82 29.04
C VAL A 74 8.62 -34.90 29.43
#